data_AF-A0A4V3H9R7-F1
#
_entry.id   AF-A0A4V3H9R7-F1
#
_cell.length_a   1.000
_cell.length_b   1.000
_cell.length_c   1.000
_cell.angle_alpha   90.00
_cell.angle_beta   90.00
_cell.angle_gamma   90.00
#
_symmetry.space_group_name_H-M   'P 1'
#
loop_
_entity.id
_entity.type
_entity.pdbx_description
1 polymer ?
#
loop_
_entity_poly.entity_id
_entity_poly.type
_entity_poly.pdbx_seq_one_letter_code
_entity_poly.pdbx_strand_id
1 'polypeptide(L)'
;MRELKAMKGAVRRRGWWVTSAAVLLCAGAATMLPAQAWAESDAVKALAAPPPIQLPLKPSPEFAKFPRYAGMLGSHQIVLKLGPKSDDPSGVHGEYQFTDTGAVILIAGDRDGDTLEVEESNDGTHITGNWVGKFAADGSVAGERMNVDDSDPQPFDLKPLAAGQSVPPPGAPATAAAAATNEATAQPSAGAATAPASSAATAGGHAVGGVSNLRTGE
;
A
#
# COMPACT_ATOMS: atom_id res chain seq x y z
N MET A 1 -5.77 -58.51 -38.94
CA MET A 1 -5.92 -58.84 -40.37
C MET A 1 -6.81 -57.79 -41.04
N ARG A 2 -6.43 -57.39 -42.26
CA ARG A 2 -7.08 -56.46 -43.22
C ARG A 2 -6.78 -54.97 -42.99
N GLU A 3 -5.71 -54.42 -43.59
CA GLU A 3 -5.53 -53.98 -45.00
C GLU A 3 -6.30 -52.69 -45.35
N LEU A 4 -5.59 -51.56 -45.46
CA LEU A 4 -5.11 -50.90 -46.70
C LEU A 4 -6.22 -50.24 -47.55
N LYS A 5 -6.14 -48.90 -47.70
CA LYS A 5 -5.88 -48.31 -49.03
C LYS A 5 -5.57 -46.82 -49.00
N ALA A 6 -4.40 -46.49 -49.54
CA ALA A 6 -4.05 -45.20 -50.09
C ALA A 6 -4.85 -44.92 -51.37
N MET A 7 -5.09 -43.64 -51.69
CA MET A 7 -5.33 -43.23 -53.06
C MET A 7 -4.79 -41.82 -53.31
N LYS A 8 -3.69 -41.80 -54.07
CA LYS A 8 -2.99 -40.66 -54.64
C LYS A 8 -3.62 -40.40 -56.02
N GLY A 9 -4.15 -39.20 -56.23
CA GLY A 9 -4.61 -38.72 -57.54
C GLY A 9 -3.66 -37.66 -58.08
N ALA A 10 -2.88 -38.02 -59.10
CA ALA A 10 -2.14 -37.10 -59.97
C ALA A 10 -2.96 -36.82 -61.25
N VAL A 11 -2.39 -36.01 -62.18
CA VAL A 11 -2.73 -35.81 -63.63
C VAL A 11 -3.50 -34.50 -63.90
N ARG A 12 -3.16 -33.60 -64.84
CA ARG A 12 -2.19 -33.46 -65.98
C ARG A 12 -2.14 -31.95 -66.34
N ARG A 13 -0.97 -31.33 -66.60
CA ARG A 13 -0.16 -31.20 -67.84
C ARG A 13 -0.71 -30.30 -68.98
N ARG A 14 0.24 -29.52 -69.53
CA ARG A 14 0.35 -28.83 -70.85
C ARG A 14 -0.29 -27.44 -70.90
N GLY A 15 0.38 -26.35 -71.29
CA GLY A 15 1.73 -26.12 -71.84
C GLY A 15 1.66 -25.11 -72.99
N TRP A 16 2.58 -24.14 -73.08
CA TRP A 16 3.27 -23.75 -74.34
C TRP A 16 4.41 -22.76 -74.05
N TRP A 17 5.50 -22.98 -74.79
CA TRP A 17 6.77 -22.29 -75.06
C TRP A 17 6.62 -20.77 -75.34
N VAL A 18 7.64 -19.90 -75.30
CA VAL A 18 8.90 -19.87 -76.08
C VAL A 18 9.91 -18.90 -75.43
N THR A 19 11.19 -19.23 -75.61
CA THR A 19 12.46 -18.56 -75.32
C THR A 19 12.63 -17.13 -75.85
N SER A 20 13.41 -16.28 -75.16
CA SER A 20 14.53 -15.54 -75.78
C SER A 20 15.43 -14.83 -74.76
N ALA A 21 16.73 -14.89 -75.04
CA ALA A 21 17.81 -14.31 -74.26
C ALA A 21 18.00 -12.82 -74.57
N ALA A 22 18.37 -12.05 -73.54
CA ALA A 22 19.06 -10.77 -73.70
C ALA A 22 20.08 -10.61 -72.58
N VAL A 23 21.36 -10.69 -72.94
CA VAL A 23 22.49 -10.26 -72.13
C VAL A 23 22.54 -8.73 -72.20
N LEU A 24 22.56 -8.05 -71.06
CA LEU A 24 23.01 -6.67 -70.97
C LEU A 24 23.78 -6.47 -69.66
N LEU A 25 25.07 -6.19 -69.81
CA LEU A 25 25.96 -5.69 -68.76
C LEU A 25 25.50 -4.30 -68.31
N CYS A 26 25.40 -4.08 -67.00
CA CYS A 26 25.60 -2.77 -66.39
C CYS A 26 26.47 -2.91 -65.13
N ALA A 27 27.56 -2.14 -65.11
CA ALA A 27 28.49 -2.01 -64.02
C ALA A 27 27.96 -1.08 -62.91
N GLY A 28 28.43 -1.30 -61.69
CA GLY A 28 28.72 -0.26 -60.70
C GLY A 28 27.55 0.29 -59.88
N ALA A 29 27.54 -0.04 -58.59
CA ALA A 29 27.53 0.92 -57.47
C ALA A 29 27.38 0.14 -56.15
N ALA A 30 28.43 0.14 -55.34
CA ALA A 30 28.33 -0.22 -53.94
C ALA A 30 27.44 0.82 -53.24
N THR A 31 26.18 0.49 -52.97
CA THR A 31 25.35 1.24 -52.03
C THR A 31 25.52 0.62 -50.64
N MET A 32 26.56 1.06 -49.94
CA MET A 32 26.55 1.03 -48.48
C MET A 32 25.40 1.91 -48.00
N LEU A 33 24.36 1.29 -47.42
CA LEU A 33 23.27 1.93 -46.71
C LEU A 33 22.90 1.07 -45.50
N PRO A 34 22.42 1.68 -44.39
CA PRO A 34 23.26 1.88 -43.22
C PRO A 34 22.87 0.96 -42.06
N ALA A 35 23.86 0.42 -41.35
CA ALA A 35 23.67 -0.30 -40.08
C ALA A 35 23.25 0.60 -38.89
N GLN A 36 22.82 1.85 -39.15
CA GLN A 36 22.58 2.86 -38.11
C GLN A 36 21.14 2.88 -37.58
N ALA A 37 20.19 2.20 -38.24
CA ALA A 37 18.78 2.22 -37.83
C ALA A 37 18.49 1.41 -36.55
N TRP A 38 19.34 0.45 -36.18
CA TRP A 38 19.17 -0.35 -34.96
C TRP A 38 19.73 0.32 -33.70
N ALA A 39 20.73 1.19 -33.83
CA ALA A 39 21.37 1.84 -32.68
C ALA A 39 20.51 2.97 -32.08
N GLU A 40 19.75 3.68 -32.92
CA GLU A 40 18.89 4.80 -32.47
C GLU A 40 17.64 4.29 -31.74
N SER A 41 17.09 3.15 -32.16
CA SER A 41 15.92 2.54 -31.51
C SER A 41 16.20 2.11 -30.06
N ASP A 42 17.42 1.65 -29.78
CA ASP A 42 17.80 1.16 -28.45
C ASP A 42 18.00 2.32 -27.46
N ALA A 43 18.63 3.42 -27.92
CA ALA A 43 18.84 4.61 -27.10
C ALA A 43 17.52 5.32 -26.73
N VAL A 44 16.57 5.41 -27.67
CA VAL A 44 15.23 5.98 -27.39
C VAL A 44 14.44 5.07 -26.45
N LYS A 45 14.55 3.75 -26.61
CA LYS A 45 13.90 2.78 -25.74
C LYS A 45 14.50 2.77 -24.32
N ALA A 46 15.81 2.98 -24.19
CA ALA A 46 16.49 3.12 -22.91
C ALA A 46 16.11 4.41 -22.17
N LEU A 47 15.84 5.51 -22.89
CA LEU A 47 15.35 6.74 -22.28
C LEU A 47 13.86 6.68 -21.87
N ALA A 48 13.08 5.82 -22.54
CA ALA A 48 11.69 5.55 -22.20
C ALA A 48 11.52 4.43 -21.15
N ALA A 49 12.61 3.77 -20.74
CA ALA A 49 12.55 2.74 -19.71
C ALA A 49 12.28 3.39 -18.34
N PRO A 50 11.38 2.81 -17.53
CA PRO A 50 11.23 3.23 -16.13
C PRO A 50 12.58 3.19 -15.42
N PRO A 51 12.84 4.11 -14.47
CA PRO A 51 14.07 4.06 -13.70
C PRO A 51 14.21 2.69 -13.01
N PRO A 52 15.43 2.15 -12.92
CA PRO A 52 15.65 0.86 -12.28
C PRO A 52 15.19 0.92 -10.82
N ILE A 53 14.47 -0.11 -10.38
CA ILE A 53 14.03 -0.25 -9.00
C ILE A 53 15.27 -0.36 -8.11
N GLN A 54 15.30 0.40 -7.02
CA GLN A 54 16.38 0.38 -6.04
C GLN A 54 15.97 -0.50 -4.86
N LEU A 55 16.85 -1.45 -4.49
CA LEU A 55 16.67 -2.29 -3.32
C LEU A 55 17.65 -1.87 -2.19
N PRO A 56 17.22 -1.88 -0.92
CA PRO A 56 15.84 -2.04 -0.47
C PRO A 56 14.96 -0.88 -0.97
N LEU A 57 13.65 -1.12 -1.08
CA LEU A 57 12.71 -0.11 -1.56
C LEU A 57 12.80 1.16 -0.71
N LYS A 58 12.63 2.30 -1.37
CA LYS A 58 12.57 3.62 -0.74
C LYS A 58 11.12 4.07 -0.62
N PRO A 59 10.76 4.83 0.42
CA PRO A 59 9.42 5.41 0.53
C PRO A 59 9.09 6.25 -0.71
N SER A 60 7.91 6.04 -1.27
CA SER A 60 7.44 6.80 -2.42
C SER A 60 6.82 8.14 -1.98
N PRO A 61 7.24 9.27 -2.57
CA PRO A 61 6.56 10.55 -2.37
C PRO A 61 5.09 10.53 -2.77
N GLU A 62 4.70 9.66 -3.71
CA GLU A 62 3.32 9.51 -4.15
C GLU A 62 2.40 9.09 -3.01
N PHE A 63 2.85 8.13 -2.19
CA PHE A 63 2.04 7.55 -1.12
C PHE A 63 2.06 8.40 0.15
N ALA A 64 2.93 9.42 0.24
CA ALA A 64 3.00 10.32 1.40
C ALA A 64 1.70 11.09 1.67
N LYS A 65 0.84 11.24 0.65
CA LYS A 65 -0.48 11.90 0.75
C LYS A 65 -1.60 10.97 1.24
N PHE A 66 -1.37 9.66 1.30
CA PHE A 66 -2.41 8.70 1.64
C PHE A 66 -2.72 8.66 3.14
N PRO A 67 -3.94 8.24 3.51
CA PRO A 67 -4.28 7.89 4.89
C PRO A 67 -3.21 6.97 5.49
N ARG A 68 -2.81 7.30 6.73
CA ARG A 68 -1.83 6.55 7.49
C ARG A 68 -2.53 5.67 8.50
N TYR A 69 -2.05 4.45 8.66
CA TYR A 69 -2.45 3.52 9.71
C TYR A 69 -1.21 3.03 10.43
N ALA A 70 -1.28 2.89 11.75
CA ALA A 70 -0.17 2.40 12.55
C ALA A 70 -0.66 1.31 13.50
N GLY A 71 0.16 0.29 13.70
CA GLY A 71 -0.18 -0.82 14.56
C GLY A 71 0.78 -1.99 14.37
N MET A 72 0.35 -3.18 14.79
CA MET A 72 1.18 -4.38 14.76
C MET A 72 0.83 -5.24 13.55
N LEU A 73 1.86 -5.82 12.94
CA LEU A 73 1.83 -6.96 12.02
C LEU A 73 2.66 -8.07 12.67
N GLY A 74 2.00 -9.09 13.19
CA GLY A 74 2.61 -10.06 14.09
C GLY A 74 3.30 -9.36 15.27
N SER A 75 4.61 -9.57 15.42
CA SER A 75 5.45 -8.93 16.44
C SER A 75 6.06 -7.59 16.01
N HIS A 76 5.80 -7.12 14.80
CA HIS A 76 6.46 -5.95 14.24
C HIS A 76 5.50 -4.77 14.15
N GLN A 77 5.94 -3.60 14.61
CA GLN A 77 5.15 -2.39 14.41
C GLN A 77 5.40 -1.83 12.99
N ILE A 78 4.32 -1.46 12.32
CA ILE A 78 4.36 -0.90 10.97
C ILE A 78 3.58 0.40 10.87
N VAL A 79 3.92 1.19 9.85
CA VAL A 79 3.09 2.31 9.37
C VAL A 79 2.69 2.01 7.93
N LEU A 80 1.39 1.81 7.71
CA LEU A 80 0.79 1.63 6.40
C LEU A 80 0.31 2.98 5.86
N LYS A 81 0.57 3.25 4.59
CA LYS A 81 -0.04 4.31 3.79
C LYS A 81 -0.84 3.66 2.69
N LEU A 82 -2.16 3.79 2.71
CA LEU A 82 -3.04 3.09 1.77
C LEU A 82 -4.10 4.06 1.23
N GLY A 83 -4.18 4.17 -0.10
CA GLY A 83 -5.12 5.04 -0.79
C GLY A 83 -5.73 4.36 -2.02
N PRO A 84 -6.74 4.99 -2.64
CA PRO A 84 -7.37 4.47 -3.85
C PRO A 84 -6.42 4.56 -5.05
N LYS A 85 -6.50 3.57 -5.95
CA LYS A 85 -5.91 3.65 -7.29
C LYS A 85 -6.70 4.65 -8.13
N SER A 86 -6.03 5.34 -9.06
CA SER A 86 -6.68 6.36 -9.91
C SER A 86 -7.53 5.79 -11.05
N ASP A 87 -7.21 4.58 -11.46
CA ASP A 87 -7.71 3.89 -12.65
C ASP A 87 -8.72 2.79 -12.33
N ASP A 88 -8.86 2.43 -11.05
CA ASP A 88 -9.74 1.38 -10.57
C ASP A 88 -10.48 1.84 -9.30
N PRO A 89 -11.83 1.96 -9.34
CA PRO A 89 -12.62 2.42 -8.20
C PRO A 89 -12.59 1.50 -6.96
N SER A 90 -12.39 0.18 -7.12
CA SER A 90 -12.20 -0.74 -5.99
C SER A 90 -10.74 -0.87 -5.60
N GLY A 91 -9.85 -0.55 -6.53
CA GLY A 91 -8.42 -0.69 -6.35
C GLY A 91 -7.84 0.19 -5.24
N VAL A 92 -6.99 -0.40 -4.41
CA VAL A 92 -6.16 0.30 -3.42
C VAL A 92 -4.69 0.00 -3.64
N HIS A 93 -3.83 0.94 -3.26
CA HIS A 93 -2.39 0.77 -3.29
C HIS A 93 -1.66 1.66 -2.26
N GLY A 94 -0.41 1.31 -2.00
CA GLY A 94 0.51 2.13 -1.25
C GLY A 94 1.72 1.35 -0.77
N GLU A 95 2.14 1.64 0.46
CA GLU A 95 3.32 1.04 1.07
C GLU A 95 3.13 0.91 2.58
N TYR A 96 3.78 -0.06 3.20
CA TYR A 96 4.02 -0.04 4.64
C TYR A 96 5.51 -0.01 4.96
N GLN A 97 5.84 0.55 6.11
CA GLN A 97 7.20 0.63 6.62
C GLN A 97 7.28 0.01 8.01
N PHE A 98 8.26 -0.86 8.20
CA PHE A 98 8.64 -1.37 9.53
C PHE A 98 9.29 -0.26 10.35
N THR A 99 8.82 -0.03 11.57
CA THR A 99 9.31 1.10 12.40
C THR A 99 10.67 0.84 13.02
N ASP A 100 11.07 -0.42 13.15
CA ASP A 100 12.34 -0.85 13.74
C ASP A 100 13.50 -0.81 12.73
N THR A 101 13.26 -1.24 11.50
CA THR A 101 14.27 -1.38 10.43
C THR A 101 14.17 -0.30 9.37
N GLY A 102 13.01 0.35 9.23
CA GLY A 102 12.72 1.29 8.15
C GLY A 102 12.51 0.61 6.79
N ALA A 103 12.49 -0.72 6.71
CA ALA A 103 12.24 -1.45 5.47
C ALA A 103 10.84 -1.11 4.92
N VAL A 104 10.77 -0.86 3.61
CA VAL A 104 9.56 -0.48 2.89
C VAL A 104 9.09 -1.62 2.04
N ILE A 105 7.78 -1.86 2.06
CA ILE A 105 7.12 -2.93 1.33
C ILE A 105 5.93 -2.33 0.59
N LEU A 106 5.80 -2.64 -0.70
CA LEU A 106 4.67 -2.21 -1.51
C LEU A 106 3.46 -3.11 -1.23
N ILE A 107 2.27 -2.51 -1.31
CA ILE A 107 1.02 -3.22 -1.12
C ILE A 107 -0.03 -2.72 -2.11
N ALA A 108 -0.77 -3.64 -2.73
CA ALA A 108 -1.81 -3.29 -3.70
C ALA A 108 -2.87 -4.39 -3.81
N GLY A 109 -4.10 -4.01 -4.13
CA GLY A 109 -5.19 -4.96 -4.33
C GLY A 109 -6.51 -4.21 -4.39
N ASP A 110 -7.52 -4.73 -3.70
CA ASP A 110 -8.89 -4.26 -3.73
C ASP A 110 -9.46 -4.00 -2.34
N ARG A 111 -10.41 -3.07 -2.31
CA ARG A 111 -11.31 -2.84 -1.19
C ARG A 111 -12.76 -2.91 -1.68
N ASP A 112 -13.48 -3.92 -1.23
CA ASP A 112 -14.92 -4.05 -1.44
C ASP A 112 -15.67 -3.81 -0.13
N GLY A 113 -16.33 -2.65 -0.03
CA GLY A 113 -17.00 -2.22 1.19
C GLY A 113 -16.05 -2.13 2.40
N ASP A 114 -16.25 -3.03 3.37
CA ASP A 114 -15.43 -3.15 4.56
C ASP A 114 -14.30 -4.18 4.40
N THR A 115 -14.25 -4.95 3.32
CA THR A 115 -13.25 -6.01 3.13
C THR A 115 -12.03 -5.48 2.38
N LEU A 116 -10.84 -5.91 2.81
CA LEU A 116 -9.55 -5.61 2.21
C LEU A 116 -8.90 -6.92 1.75
N GLU A 117 -8.51 -6.97 0.48
CA GLU A 117 -7.73 -8.06 -0.10
C GLU A 117 -6.57 -7.44 -0.88
N VAL A 118 -5.34 -7.61 -0.39
CA VAL A 118 -4.16 -6.98 -0.99
C VAL A 118 -2.95 -7.91 -0.98
N GLU A 119 -2.07 -7.69 -1.95
CA GLU A 119 -0.83 -8.42 -2.14
C GLU A 119 0.35 -7.54 -1.75
N GLU A 120 1.41 -8.18 -1.27
CA GLU A 120 2.63 -7.56 -0.77
C GLU A 120 3.79 -7.79 -1.74
N SER A 121 4.67 -6.79 -1.92
CA SER A 121 5.92 -6.96 -2.65
C SER A 121 7.07 -6.19 -2.02
N ASN A 122 8.21 -6.86 -1.83
CA ASN A 122 9.44 -6.27 -1.30
C ASN A 122 10.40 -5.73 -2.38
N ASP A 123 10.11 -5.98 -3.66
CA ASP A 123 10.92 -5.55 -4.80
C ASP A 123 10.11 -4.89 -5.93
N GLY A 124 8.80 -4.80 -5.78
CA GLY A 124 7.87 -4.23 -6.76
C GLY A 124 7.61 -5.11 -7.99
N THR A 125 8.09 -6.35 -8.00
CA THR A 125 7.98 -7.27 -9.14
C THR A 125 7.49 -8.66 -8.77
N HIS A 126 7.75 -9.12 -7.54
CA HIS A 126 7.31 -10.41 -7.03
C HIS A 126 6.36 -10.22 -5.85
N ILE A 127 5.28 -11.02 -5.83
CA ILE A 127 4.39 -11.11 -4.68
C ILE A 127 5.07 -11.95 -3.60
N THR A 128 5.13 -11.43 -2.38
CA THR A 128 5.78 -12.07 -1.23
C THR A 128 4.82 -12.42 -0.09
N GLY A 129 3.56 -11.97 -0.18
CA GLY A 129 2.53 -12.28 0.80
C GLY A 129 1.17 -11.76 0.38
N ASN A 130 0.15 -12.29 1.04
CA ASN A 130 -1.26 -11.99 0.84
C ASN A 130 -1.82 -11.42 2.14
N TRP A 131 -2.73 -10.45 2.06
CA TRP A 131 -3.39 -9.85 3.21
C TRP A 131 -4.90 -9.93 3.00
N VAL A 132 -5.61 -10.39 4.03
CA VAL A 132 -7.08 -10.34 4.08
C VAL A 132 -7.48 -9.66 5.39
N GLY A 133 -8.32 -8.65 5.31
CA GLY A 133 -8.74 -7.90 6.49
C GLY A 133 -10.07 -7.20 6.34
N LYS A 134 -10.47 -6.50 7.41
CA LYS A 134 -11.69 -5.70 7.46
C LYS A 134 -11.46 -4.33 8.07
N PHE A 135 -12.06 -3.32 7.46
CA PHE A 135 -12.20 -1.99 8.00
C PHE A 135 -13.35 -1.95 9.01
N ALA A 136 -13.07 -1.49 10.22
CA ALA A 136 -14.07 -1.21 11.23
C ALA A 136 -14.70 0.18 11.01
N ALA A 137 -15.83 0.43 11.70
CA ALA A 137 -16.53 1.70 11.62
C ALA A 137 -15.71 2.90 12.16
N ASP A 138 -14.72 2.65 13.01
CA ASP A 138 -13.77 3.65 13.51
C ASP A 138 -12.61 3.93 12.53
N GLY A 139 -12.61 3.26 11.37
CA GLY A 139 -11.57 3.36 10.34
C GLY A 139 -10.38 2.43 10.57
N SER A 140 -10.30 1.68 11.68
CA SER A 140 -9.25 0.68 11.89
C SER A 140 -9.31 -0.41 10.83
N VAL A 141 -8.18 -1.05 10.53
CA VAL A 141 -8.13 -2.22 9.66
C VAL A 141 -7.40 -3.35 10.36
N ALA A 142 -8.02 -4.53 10.41
CA ALA A 142 -7.47 -5.70 11.10
C ALA A 142 -7.72 -6.97 10.28
N GLY A 143 -6.84 -7.96 10.42
CA GLY A 143 -6.90 -9.18 9.61
C GLY A 143 -5.65 -10.04 9.75
N GLU A 144 -5.36 -10.81 8.72
CA GLU A 144 -4.20 -11.70 8.63
C GLU A 144 -3.38 -11.40 7.38
N ARG A 145 -2.06 -11.49 7.53
CA ARG A 145 -1.07 -11.54 6.44
C ARG A 145 -0.53 -12.96 6.35
N MET A 146 -0.49 -13.56 5.18
CA MET A 146 0.07 -14.88 4.94
C MET A 146 1.17 -14.83 3.88
N ASN A 147 1.95 -15.90 3.78
CA ASN A 147 2.79 -16.16 2.61
C ASN A 147 1.92 -16.46 1.37
N VAL A 148 2.53 -16.47 0.19
CA VAL A 148 1.83 -16.70 -1.09
C VAL A 148 1.14 -18.07 -1.17
N ASP A 149 1.65 -19.06 -0.43
CA ASP A 149 1.08 -20.40 -0.31
C ASP A 149 0.09 -20.54 0.87
N ASP A 150 -0.40 -19.40 1.39
CA ASP A 150 -1.29 -19.25 2.54
C ASP A 150 -0.73 -19.79 3.87
N SER A 151 0.57 -20.04 3.93
CA SER A 151 1.26 -20.43 5.17
C SER A 151 1.62 -19.21 6.05
N ASP A 152 1.98 -19.48 7.31
CA ASP A 152 2.43 -18.48 8.29
C ASP A 152 1.48 -17.27 8.43
N PRO A 153 0.23 -17.48 8.86
CA PRO A 153 -0.68 -16.37 9.13
C PRO A 153 -0.18 -15.52 10.29
N GLN A 154 -0.07 -14.22 10.03
CA GLN A 154 0.35 -13.21 10.99
C GLN A 154 -0.78 -12.19 11.17
N PRO A 155 -1.30 -12.02 12.41
CA PRO A 155 -2.38 -11.09 12.65
C PRO A 155 -1.88 -9.66 12.52
N PHE A 156 -2.75 -8.77 12.06
CA PHE A 156 -2.52 -7.34 12.11
C PHE A 156 -3.72 -6.57 12.66
N ASP A 157 -3.44 -5.46 13.33
CA ASP A 157 -4.43 -4.46 13.75
C ASP A 157 -3.81 -3.08 13.62
N LEU A 158 -4.36 -2.27 12.72
CA LEU A 158 -3.83 -0.96 12.33
C LEU A 158 -4.89 0.11 12.57
N LYS A 159 -4.49 1.15 13.31
CA LYS A 159 -5.36 2.28 13.66
C LYS A 159 -5.07 3.50 12.80
N PRO A 160 -6.09 4.28 12.40
CA PRO A 160 -5.86 5.52 11.67
C PRO A 160 -4.94 6.45 12.46
N LEU A 161 -3.99 7.07 11.76
CA LEU A 161 -3.02 7.99 12.32
C LEU A 161 -3.22 9.36 11.68
N ALA A 162 -3.52 10.37 12.50
CA ALA A 162 -3.77 11.71 12.01
C ALA A 162 -2.52 12.30 11.32
N ALA A 163 -2.74 13.24 10.39
CA ALA A 163 -1.65 13.94 9.72
C ALA A 163 -0.76 14.64 10.75
N GLY A 164 0.56 14.45 10.65
CA GLY A 164 1.52 15.00 11.61
C GLY A 164 1.62 14.28 12.96
N GLN A 165 0.73 13.32 13.25
CA GLN A 165 0.81 12.53 14.48
C GLN A 165 2.00 11.56 14.42
N SER A 166 2.73 11.48 15.53
CA SER A 166 3.81 10.50 15.73
C SER A 166 3.24 9.09 15.90
N VAL A 167 3.98 8.09 15.44
CA VAL A 167 3.63 6.68 15.64
C VAL A 167 3.60 6.38 17.15
N PRO A 168 2.51 5.80 17.69
CA PRO A 168 2.47 5.38 19.09
C PRO A 168 3.54 4.32 19.39
N PRO A 169 4.03 4.19 20.64
CA PRO A 169 4.92 3.09 21.00
C PRO A 169 4.30 1.71 20.70
N PRO A 170 5.11 0.69 20.34
CA PRO A 170 4.63 -0.68 20.14
C PRO A 170 3.84 -1.18 21.36
N GLY A 171 2.67 -1.78 21.14
CA GLY A 171 1.83 -2.34 22.20
C GLY A 171 1.05 -1.32 23.04
N ALA A 172 1.04 -0.04 22.69
CA ALA A 172 0.17 0.94 23.35
C ALA A 172 -1.31 0.64 23.05
N PRO A 173 -2.22 0.70 24.06
CA PRO A 173 -3.64 0.44 23.84
C PRO A 173 -4.26 1.52 22.93
N ALA A 174 -5.18 1.08 22.06
CA ALA A 174 -5.83 1.88 21.00
C ALA A 174 -6.54 3.16 21.48
N THR A 175 -6.77 3.34 22.78
CA THR A 175 -7.45 4.50 23.39
C THR A 175 -6.52 5.64 23.80
N ALA A 176 -5.19 5.45 23.82
CA ALA A 176 -4.26 6.49 24.29
C ALA A 176 -4.11 7.68 23.33
N ALA A 177 -4.45 7.52 22.04
CA ALA A 177 -4.37 8.59 21.05
C ALA A 177 -5.47 9.66 21.19
N ALA A 178 -6.57 9.37 21.88
CA ALA A 178 -7.67 10.32 22.10
C ALA A 178 -7.46 11.22 23.34
N ALA A 179 -6.51 10.90 24.23
CA ALA A 179 -6.30 11.61 25.50
C ALA A 179 -5.33 12.80 25.41
N ALA A 180 -4.56 12.95 24.32
CA ALA A 180 -3.50 13.94 24.22
C ALA A 180 -3.96 15.37 23.83
N THR A 181 -5.26 15.62 23.66
CA THR A 181 -5.78 16.96 23.27
C THR A 181 -6.33 17.77 24.45
N ASN A 182 -6.31 17.25 25.68
CA ASN A 182 -6.96 17.91 26.82
C ASN A 182 -6.08 18.07 28.07
N GLU A 183 -4.79 18.40 27.94
CA GLU A 183 -4.05 19.00 29.06
C GLU A 183 -3.09 20.08 28.57
N ALA A 184 -3.63 21.28 28.35
CA ALA A 184 -2.83 22.49 28.18
C ALA A 184 -3.55 23.70 28.81
N THR A 185 -3.72 23.72 30.13
CA THR A 185 -3.68 24.99 30.90
C THR A 185 -3.42 24.74 32.39
N ALA A 186 -2.14 24.75 32.79
CA ALA A 186 -1.78 24.99 34.19
C ALA A 186 -0.53 25.89 34.21
N GLN A 187 -0.77 27.20 34.21
CA GLN A 187 0.23 28.23 34.38
C GLN A 187 0.56 28.38 35.89
N PRO A 188 1.84 28.45 36.30
CA PRO A 188 2.19 28.64 37.70
C PRO A 188 2.23 30.13 38.04
N SER A 189 1.73 30.52 39.21
CA SER A 189 1.96 31.85 39.78
C SER A 189 2.26 31.72 41.27
N ALA A 190 3.48 32.12 41.62
CA ALA A 190 3.96 32.27 42.99
C ALA A 190 3.44 33.57 43.61
N GLY A 191 3.22 33.59 44.93
CA GLY A 191 2.93 34.82 45.68
C GLY A 191 2.59 34.55 47.16
N ALA A 192 3.39 35.12 48.06
CA ALA A 192 3.51 34.80 49.47
C ALA A 192 2.39 35.30 50.42
N ALA A 193 2.27 34.58 51.55
CA ALA A 193 2.00 34.97 52.95
C ALA A 193 0.88 36.00 53.29
N THR A 194 -0.01 35.67 54.24
CA THR A 194 0.05 36.01 55.70
C THR A 194 -1.22 35.47 56.40
N ALA A 195 -1.10 34.92 57.62
CA ALA A 195 -2.20 34.46 58.50
C ALA A 195 -2.61 35.58 59.51
N PRO A 196 -3.48 35.40 60.56
CA PRO A 196 -4.40 34.31 60.95
C PRO A 196 -5.78 34.75 61.54
N ALA A 197 -6.53 33.75 62.08
CA ALA A 197 -7.58 33.78 63.13
C ALA A 197 -9.04 34.09 62.70
N SER A 198 -10.09 33.39 63.15
CA SER A 198 -10.34 32.77 64.46
C SER A 198 -11.41 31.64 64.40
N SER A 199 -11.34 30.68 65.34
CA SER A 199 -12.43 29.98 66.09
C SER A 199 -13.64 29.39 65.34
N ALA A 200 -14.24 28.24 65.65
CA ALA A 200 -14.07 27.17 66.64
C ALA A 200 -15.13 26.09 66.30
N ALA A 201 -15.03 24.94 66.97
CA ALA A 201 -16.10 23.98 67.28
C ALA A 201 -16.56 22.94 66.22
N THR A 202 -16.09 21.71 66.44
CA THR A 202 -16.84 20.49 66.80
C THR A 202 -18.10 20.07 66.03
N ALA A 203 -18.15 18.74 65.82
CA ALA A 203 -19.25 17.86 65.40
C ALA A 203 -19.46 17.81 63.88
N GLY A 204 -19.25 16.69 63.19
CA GLY A 204 -19.68 15.34 63.55
C GLY A 204 -21.06 15.12 62.95
N GLY A 205 -21.12 14.50 61.77
CA GLY A 205 -22.39 14.17 61.12
C GLY A 205 -22.22 13.70 59.68
N HIS A 206 -21.96 12.41 59.50
CA HIS A 206 -22.23 11.74 58.24
C HIS A 206 -23.75 11.57 58.08
N ALA A 207 -24.29 11.95 56.93
CA ALA A 207 -25.62 11.54 56.49
C ALA A 207 -25.55 11.05 55.04
N VAL A 208 -25.80 9.76 54.91
CA VAL A 208 -26.04 8.99 53.69
C VAL A 208 -27.53 9.07 53.33
N GLY A 209 -27.85 9.13 52.03
CA GLY A 209 -29.14 8.68 51.51
C GLY A 209 -30.04 9.74 50.88
N GLY A 210 -30.32 9.55 49.59
CA GLY A 210 -31.67 9.70 49.04
C GLY A 210 -32.04 11.02 48.35
N VAL A 211 -32.09 10.95 47.01
CA VAL A 211 -33.09 11.51 46.07
C VAL A 211 -33.84 12.79 46.47
N SER A 212 -33.75 13.87 45.67
CA SER A 212 -34.90 14.43 44.90
C SER A 212 -34.68 15.83 44.30
N ASN A 213 -35.06 15.91 43.02
CA ASN A 213 -35.95 16.89 42.36
C ASN A 213 -35.47 18.30 41.95
N LEU A 214 -35.68 18.54 40.64
CA LEU A 214 -36.28 19.71 40.00
C LEU A 214 -35.67 21.10 40.26
N ARG A 215 -35.11 21.70 39.22
CA ARG A 215 -35.13 23.16 39.00
C ARG A 215 -35.70 23.46 37.62
N THR A 216 -36.94 23.92 37.59
CA THR A 216 -37.46 24.84 36.58
C THR A 216 -36.87 26.23 36.89
N GLY A 217 -36.39 26.94 35.88
CA GLY A 217 -35.94 28.33 35.99
C GLY A 217 -36.23 29.06 34.68
N GLU A 218 -37.27 29.90 34.77
CA GLU A 218 -37.70 31.06 33.96
C GLU A 218 -37.46 31.12 32.45
#